data_AF-A0AAI8VKR9-F1
#
_entry.id   AF-A0AAI8VKR9-F1
#
_cell.length_a   1.000
_cell.length_b   1.000
_cell.length_c   1.000
_cell.angle_alpha   90.00
_cell.angle_beta   90.00
_cell.angle_gamma   90.00
#
_symmetry.space_group_name_H-M   'P 1'
#
loop_
_entity.id
_entity.type
_entity.pdbx_description
1 polymer ?
#
loop_
_entity_poly.entity_id
_entity_poly.type
_entity_poly.pdbx_seq_one_letter_code
_entity_poly.pdbx_strand_id
1 'polypeptide(L)'
;MSGHTAAAVASPAAGTSAATTPGTNGGILPPPPPCGCWPATLRIANLCQSHAEAEASSMREAGAAHGSFLADALTMSRDLVQHWGTINGCASSESHMTPQALCSMADAIDQVLRGHATAIEDLSRRHQHHHHHHEATRGPHAARTFVGRLELDADEGAIVAQEALKHSLIRLAAMLQDVEEESALLRSEAEPHPLRGRDIRDLTTRLFRLLGSVNRLETA
;
A
#
# COMPACT_ATOMS: atom_id res chain seq x y z
N MET A 1 14.92 10.95 -42.74
CA MET A 1 15.82 9.79 -42.64
C MET A 1 16.47 9.85 -41.27
N SER A 2 16.04 8.98 -40.36
CA SER A 2 16.75 8.57 -39.13
C SER A 2 15.82 7.58 -38.44
N GLY A 3 16.08 6.29 -38.68
CA GLY A 3 15.40 5.19 -38.03
C GLY A 3 15.92 5.02 -36.61
N HIS A 4 15.03 4.69 -35.68
CA HIS A 4 15.39 4.15 -34.38
C HIS A 4 14.64 2.84 -34.18
N THR A 5 15.44 1.85 -33.84
CA THR A 5 15.22 0.41 -33.78
C THR A 5 14.34 0.00 -32.60
N ALA A 6 13.27 -0.73 -32.90
CA ALA A 6 12.46 -1.43 -31.90
C ALA A 6 13.21 -2.68 -31.42
N ALA A 7 13.51 -2.75 -30.11
CA ALA A 7 14.02 -3.96 -29.48
C ALA A 7 12.84 -4.87 -29.13
N ALA A 8 12.70 -5.97 -29.87
CA ALA A 8 11.77 -7.04 -29.58
C ALA A 8 12.27 -7.85 -28.37
N VAL A 9 11.48 -7.88 -27.30
CA VAL A 9 11.68 -8.79 -26.17
C VAL A 9 11.11 -10.15 -26.56
N ALA A 10 11.98 -11.14 -26.65
CA ALA A 10 11.64 -12.52 -26.96
C ALA A 10 10.94 -13.20 -25.77
N SER A 11 9.72 -13.68 -25.98
CA SER A 11 9.05 -14.64 -25.10
C SER A 11 9.75 -16.00 -25.14
N PRO A 12 10.04 -16.65 -24.01
CA PRO A 12 10.47 -18.04 -24.02
C PRO A 12 9.29 -18.97 -24.34
N ALA A 13 9.62 -19.97 -25.14
CA ALA A 13 8.73 -20.84 -25.87
C ALA A 13 7.88 -21.76 -24.99
N ALA A 14 6.70 -22.06 -25.52
CA ALA A 14 5.76 -23.06 -25.05
C ALA A 14 6.43 -24.44 -24.93
N GLY A 15 6.48 -24.95 -23.69
CA GLY A 15 6.75 -26.35 -23.42
C GLY A 15 5.52 -27.19 -23.78
N THR A 16 5.70 -28.08 -24.76
CA THR A 16 4.72 -29.06 -25.21
C THR A 16 4.59 -30.14 -24.14
N SER A 17 3.56 -30.06 -23.28
CA SER A 17 3.21 -31.15 -22.37
C SER A 17 2.23 -32.10 -23.04
N ALA A 18 2.71 -33.33 -23.21
CA ALA A 18 1.99 -34.45 -23.80
C ALA A 18 0.67 -34.73 -23.08
N ALA A 19 -0.41 -34.84 -23.87
CA ALA A 19 -1.69 -35.37 -23.45
C ALA A 19 -1.53 -36.86 -23.11
N THR A 20 -1.35 -37.16 -21.83
CA THR A 20 -1.61 -38.47 -21.26
C THR A 20 -2.94 -38.35 -20.53
N THR A 21 -4.00 -38.97 -21.05
CA THR A 21 -5.27 -39.17 -20.38
C THR A 21 -5.15 -40.35 -19.40
N PRO A 22 -5.19 -40.14 -18.06
CA PRO A 22 -5.34 -41.23 -17.11
C PRO A 22 -6.82 -41.40 -16.77
N GLY A 23 -7.24 -42.65 -16.74
CA GLY A 23 -8.62 -43.07 -16.51
C GLY A 23 -9.26 -42.46 -15.26
N THR A 24 -10.57 -42.29 -15.39
CA THR A 24 -11.56 -41.84 -14.43
C THR A 24 -11.66 -42.80 -13.23
N ASN A 25 -10.61 -42.87 -12.40
CA ASN A 25 -10.75 -43.36 -11.04
C ASN A 25 -11.15 -42.16 -10.19
N GLY A 26 -12.39 -42.17 -9.69
CA GLY A 26 -12.95 -41.20 -8.74
C GLY A 26 -12.25 -41.27 -7.37
N GLY A 27 -10.93 -41.10 -7.37
CA GLY A 27 -10.14 -40.92 -6.17
C GLY A 27 -10.53 -39.58 -5.57
N ILE A 28 -11.20 -39.63 -4.43
CA ILE A 28 -11.44 -38.48 -3.55
C ILE A 28 -10.06 -37.86 -3.31
N LEU A 29 -9.76 -36.73 -3.96
CA LEU A 29 -8.53 -35.98 -3.70
C LEU A 29 -8.55 -35.57 -2.22
N PRO A 30 -7.44 -35.76 -1.49
CA PRO A 30 -7.36 -35.29 -0.11
C PRO A 30 -7.63 -33.78 -0.07
N PRO A 31 -8.32 -33.28 0.97
CA PRO A 31 -8.59 -31.85 1.08
C PRO A 31 -7.27 -31.07 1.05
N PRO A 32 -7.24 -29.91 0.38
CA PRO A 32 -6.04 -29.08 0.34
C PRO A 32 -5.61 -28.73 1.77
N PRO A 33 -4.29 -28.64 2.03
CA PRO A 33 -3.80 -28.28 3.34
C PRO A 33 -4.30 -26.87 3.73
N PRO A 34 -4.63 -26.63 5.00
CA PRO A 34 -5.06 -25.32 5.46
C PRO A 34 -3.93 -24.30 5.23
N CYS A 35 -4.25 -23.16 4.62
CA CYS A 35 -3.30 -22.06 4.45
C CYS A 35 -3.38 -21.08 5.64
N GLY A 36 -2.30 -20.35 5.88
CA GLY A 36 -2.20 -19.33 6.93
C GLY A 36 -2.73 -17.94 6.54
N CYS A 37 -3.40 -17.80 5.39
CA CYS A 37 -3.75 -16.50 4.81
C CYS A 37 -4.70 -15.69 5.70
N TRP A 38 -5.76 -16.32 6.20
CA TRP A 38 -6.76 -15.61 7.02
C TRP A 38 -6.21 -15.13 8.38
N PRO A 39 -5.53 -15.97 9.18
CA PRO A 39 -4.85 -15.49 10.39
C PRO A 39 -3.82 -14.38 10.12
N ALA A 40 -3.16 -14.40 8.96
CA ALA A 40 -2.26 -13.31 8.56
C ALA A 40 -3.03 -12.01 8.24
N THR A 41 -4.18 -12.09 7.55
CA THR A 41 -5.06 -10.93 7.31
C THR A 41 -5.45 -10.25 8.60
N LEU A 42 -5.97 -11.02 9.57
CA LEU A 42 -6.40 -10.48 10.84
C LEU A 42 -5.24 -9.83 11.61
N ARG A 43 -4.04 -10.43 11.59
CA ARG A 43 -2.86 -9.83 12.23
C ARG A 43 -2.47 -8.49 11.60
N ILE A 44 -2.49 -8.38 10.28
CA ILE A 44 -2.14 -7.13 9.60
C ILE A 44 -3.20 -6.06 9.84
N ALA A 45 -4.48 -6.41 9.75
CA ALA A 45 -5.57 -5.49 10.04
C ALA A 45 -5.49 -4.96 11.49
N ASN A 46 -5.26 -5.85 12.46
CA ASN A 46 -5.08 -5.47 13.86
C ASN A 46 -3.82 -4.61 14.07
N LEU A 47 -2.74 -4.88 13.35
CA LEU A 47 -1.52 -4.06 13.41
C LEU A 47 -1.82 -2.64 12.94
N CYS A 48 -2.47 -2.47 11.78
CA CYS A 48 -2.89 -1.17 11.28
C CYS A 48 -3.77 -0.44 12.30
N GLN A 49 -4.75 -1.12 12.88
CA GLN A 49 -5.63 -0.53 13.90
C GLN A 49 -4.86 -0.11 15.15
N SER A 50 -3.98 -0.96 15.69
CA SER A 50 -3.19 -0.63 16.88
C SER A 50 -2.28 0.59 16.67
N HIS A 51 -1.73 0.73 15.45
CA HIS A 51 -0.92 1.89 15.09
C HIS A 51 -1.76 3.17 15.02
N ALA A 52 -2.98 3.09 14.48
CA ALA A 52 -3.97 4.18 14.51
C ALA A 52 -4.21 4.74 15.91
N GLU A 53 -4.44 3.84 16.85
CA GLU A 53 -4.80 4.16 18.22
C GLU A 53 -3.60 4.75 18.95
N ALA A 54 -2.41 4.19 18.69
CA ALA A 54 -1.15 4.72 19.19
C ALA A 54 -0.86 6.12 18.63
N GLU A 55 -1.07 6.36 17.33
CA GLU A 55 -0.92 7.67 16.70
C GLU A 55 -1.89 8.70 17.30
N ALA A 56 -3.17 8.34 17.44
CA ALA A 56 -4.18 9.21 18.05
C ALA A 56 -3.84 9.58 19.50
N SER A 57 -3.22 8.65 20.24
CA SER A 57 -2.75 8.87 21.61
C SER A 57 -1.49 9.75 21.62
N SER A 58 -0.52 9.46 20.75
CA SER A 58 0.75 10.19 20.66
C SER A 58 0.59 11.63 20.18
N MET A 59 -0.34 11.91 19.27
CA MET A 59 -0.63 13.28 18.81
C MET A 59 -1.09 14.18 19.94
N ARG A 60 -1.65 13.63 21.02
CA ARG A 60 -2.05 14.39 22.21
C ARG A 60 -0.89 14.72 23.14
N GLU A 61 0.23 14.02 23.03
CA GLU A 61 1.30 14.08 24.03
C GLU A 61 2.54 14.88 23.62
N ALA A 62 3.02 14.90 22.37
CA ALA A 62 4.19 15.76 22.08
C ALA A 62 4.58 15.97 20.61
N GLY A 63 5.07 17.18 20.33
CA GLY A 63 5.74 17.59 19.09
C GLY A 63 7.21 17.19 18.96
N ALA A 64 7.57 15.90 19.09
CA ALA A 64 8.96 15.46 18.92
C ALA A 64 9.20 14.17 18.11
N ALA A 65 8.18 13.39 17.75
CA ALA A 65 8.34 12.08 17.07
C ALA A 65 8.04 12.10 15.56
N HIS A 66 8.27 13.21 14.88
CA HIS A 66 7.79 13.44 13.50
C HIS A 66 8.38 12.49 12.42
N GLY A 67 9.57 11.90 12.67
CA GLY A 67 10.25 11.03 11.70
C GLY A 67 9.72 9.59 11.64
N SER A 68 9.12 9.07 12.71
CA SER A 68 8.68 7.66 12.74
C SER A 68 7.41 7.41 11.93
N PHE A 69 6.50 8.38 11.88
CA PHE A 69 5.18 8.22 11.25
C PHE A 69 5.24 7.85 9.77
N LEU A 70 6.11 8.50 9.00
CA LEU A 70 6.27 8.19 7.58
C LEU A 70 6.79 6.76 7.36
N ALA A 71 7.82 6.36 8.12
CA ALA A 71 8.41 5.05 7.99
C ALA A 71 7.41 3.94 8.36
N ASP A 72 6.63 4.16 9.40
CA ASP A 72 5.60 3.22 9.85
C ASP A 72 4.47 3.11 8.81
N ALA A 73 3.95 4.24 8.30
CA ALA A 73 2.89 4.25 7.30
C ALA A 73 3.31 3.57 5.99
N LEU A 74 4.55 3.80 5.53
CA LEU A 74 5.12 3.13 4.36
C LEU A 74 5.31 1.62 4.60
N THR A 75 5.74 1.24 5.80
CA THR A 75 5.90 -0.17 6.19
C THR A 75 4.56 -0.89 6.20
N MET A 76 3.54 -0.30 6.84
CA MET A 76 2.19 -0.86 6.86
C MET A 76 1.59 -0.98 5.46
N SER A 77 1.75 0.05 4.61
CA SER A 77 1.30 -0.02 3.21
C SER A 77 1.96 -1.16 2.45
N ARG A 78 3.29 -1.31 2.57
CA ARG A 78 4.02 -2.38 1.90
C ARG A 78 3.53 -3.76 2.36
N ASP A 79 3.43 -3.95 3.67
CA ASP A 79 3.07 -5.23 4.26
C ASP A 79 1.62 -5.60 3.89
N LEU A 80 0.72 -4.63 3.87
CA LEU A 80 -0.67 -4.81 3.42
C LEU A 80 -0.75 -5.22 1.94
N VAL A 81 -0.07 -4.51 1.04
CA VAL A 81 -0.08 -4.84 -0.40
C VAL A 81 0.60 -6.18 -0.69
N GLN A 82 1.70 -6.49 0.01
CA GLN A 82 2.36 -7.79 -0.13
C GLN A 82 1.45 -8.93 0.34
N HIS A 83 0.74 -8.72 1.43
CA HIS A 83 -0.20 -9.70 1.94
C HIS A 83 -1.38 -9.90 0.99
N TRP A 84 -1.94 -8.82 0.43
CA TRP A 84 -2.97 -8.91 -0.62
C TRP A 84 -2.51 -9.79 -1.79
N GLY A 85 -1.30 -9.57 -2.31
CA GLY A 85 -0.73 -10.42 -3.36
C GLY A 85 -0.57 -11.88 -2.94
N THR A 86 -0.29 -12.15 -1.66
CA THR A 86 -0.20 -13.51 -1.12
C THR A 86 -1.56 -14.20 -1.08
N ILE A 87 -2.63 -13.48 -0.71
CA ILE A 87 -3.99 -14.04 -0.73
C ILE A 87 -4.43 -14.33 -2.16
N ASN A 88 -4.21 -13.40 -3.10
CA ASN A 88 -4.59 -13.56 -4.50
C ASN A 88 -3.82 -14.70 -5.18
N GLY A 89 -2.56 -14.93 -4.79
CA GLY A 89 -1.76 -16.07 -5.26
C GLY A 89 -2.04 -17.40 -4.56
N CYS A 90 -2.91 -17.44 -3.55
CA CYS A 90 -3.24 -18.66 -2.84
C CYS A 90 -4.09 -19.59 -3.71
N ALA A 91 -3.81 -20.90 -3.70
CA ALA A 91 -4.61 -21.91 -4.40
C ALA A 91 -6.08 -21.99 -3.92
N SER A 92 -6.37 -21.40 -2.76
CA SER A 92 -7.71 -21.31 -2.18
C SER A 92 -8.17 -19.85 -2.02
N SER A 93 -7.70 -18.94 -2.89
CA SER A 93 -8.01 -17.50 -2.86
C SER A 93 -9.51 -17.21 -2.76
N GLU A 94 -10.34 -17.91 -3.54
CA GLU A 94 -11.81 -17.78 -3.52
C GLU A 94 -12.42 -17.99 -2.12
N SER A 95 -11.86 -18.94 -1.35
CA SER A 95 -12.32 -19.21 0.02
C SER A 95 -11.92 -18.12 1.02
N HIS A 96 -10.98 -17.25 0.66
CA HIS A 96 -10.51 -16.14 1.50
C HIS A 96 -11.23 -14.83 1.21
N MET A 97 -11.76 -14.66 0.00
CA MET A 97 -12.51 -13.46 -0.42
C MET A 97 -13.93 -13.48 0.13
N THR A 98 -14.03 -13.61 1.45
CA THR A 98 -15.29 -13.42 2.17
C THR A 98 -15.60 -11.93 2.27
N PRO A 99 -16.88 -11.53 2.37
CA PRO A 99 -17.25 -10.14 2.57
C PRO A 99 -16.54 -9.49 3.78
N GLN A 100 -16.38 -10.26 4.87
CA GLN A 100 -15.69 -9.79 6.06
C GLN A 100 -14.20 -9.53 5.81
N ALA A 101 -13.54 -10.38 5.02
CA ALA A 101 -12.13 -10.18 4.67
C ALA A 101 -11.93 -8.90 3.86
N LEU A 102 -12.80 -8.66 2.87
CA LEU A 102 -12.75 -7.44 2.07
C LEU A 102 -13.02 -6.20 2.93
N CYS A 103 -13.98 -6.24 3.87
CA CYS A 103 -14.17 -5.18 4.87
C CYS A 103 -12.89 -4.89 5.64
N SER A 104 -12.27 -5.92 6.22
CA SER A 104 -11.03 -5.76 6.98
C SER A 104 -9.87 -5.19 6.15
N MET A 105 -9.80 -5.51 4.86
CA MET A 105 -8.83 -4.90 3.95
C MET A 105 -9.13 -3.42 3.70
N ALA A 106 -10.39 -3.06 3.45
CA ALA A 106 -10.78 -1.67 3.25
C ALA A 106 -10.51 -0.81 4.51
N ASP A 107 -10.80 -1.34 5.70
CA ASP A 107 -10.50 -0.68 6.98
C ASP A 107 -8.99 -0.49 7.17
N ALA A 108 -8.19 -1.52 6.85
CA ALA A 108 -6.73 -1.42 6.91
C ALA A 108 -6.19 -0.38 5.91
N ILE A 109 -6.76 -0.29 4.70
CA ILE A 109 -6.43 0.75 3.71
C ILE A 109 -6.79 2.12 4.27
N ASP A 110 -7.99 2.33 4.83
CA ASP A 110 -8.38 3.62 5.43
C ASP A 110 -7.35 4.08 6.45
N GLN A 111 -6.91 3.16 7.29
CA GLN A 111 -5.97 3.46 8.35
C GLN A 111 -4.58 3.85 7.82
N VAL A 112 -4.06 3.11 6.83
CA VAL A 112 -2.80 3.46 6.17
C VAL A 112 -2.91 4.82 5.48
N LEU A 113 -4.06 5.12 4.84
CA LEU A 113 -4.29 6.43 4.22
C LEU A 113 -4.31 7.58 5.24
N ARG A 114 -4.78 7.35 6.48
CA ARG A 114 -4.68 8.35 7.55
C ARG A 114 -3.23 8.59 7.97
N GLY A 115 -2.45 7.54 8.16
CA GLY A 115 -1.01 7.67 8.46
C GLY A 115 -0.26 8.43 7.35
N HIS A 116 -0.58 8.16 6.08
CA HIS A 116 -0.03 8.92 4.95
C HIS A 116 -0.45 10.39 4.98
N ALA A 117 -1.69 10.71 5.35
CA ALA A 117 -2.14 12.08 5.49
C ALA A 117 -1.31 12.84 6.54
N THR A 118 -1.12 12.26 7.72
CA THR A 118 -0.27 12.83 8.79
C THR A 118 1.16 13.04 8.31
N ALA A 119 1.74 12.05 7.62
CA ALA A 119 3.09 12.13 7.09
C ALA A 119 3.26 13.24 6.04
N ILE A 120 2.28 13.41 5.14
CA ILE A 120 2.26 14.48 4.13
C ILE A 120 2.19 15.86 4.80
N GLU A 121 1.31 16.03 5.79
CA GLU A 121 1.21 17.28 6.55
C GLU A 121 2.53 17.61 7.25
N ASP A 122 3.21 16.61 7.78
CA ASP A 122 4.51 16.80 8.42
C ASP A 122 5.61 17.23 7.44
N LEU A 123 5.72 16.55 6.30
CA LEU A 123 6.65 16.96 5.23
C LEU A 123 6.36 18.38 4.75
N SER A 124 5.07 18.75 4.63
CA SER A 124 4.65 20.09 4.24
C SER A 124 5.14 21.16 5.22
N ARG A 125 5.05 20.89 6.53
CA ARG A 125 5.55 21.81 7.57
C ARG A 125 7.06 21.96 7.51
N ARG A 126 7.79 20.86 7.35
CA ARG A 126 9.27 20.90 7.24
C ARG A 126 9.73 21.73 6.06
N HIS A 127 9.08 21.56 4.90
CA HIS A 127 9.36 22.34 3.70
C HIS A 127 9.23 23.86 3.95
N GLN A 128 8.12 24.27 4.58
CA GLN A 128 7.89 25.67 4.92
C GLN A 128 8.93 26.25 5.88
N HIS A 129 9.38 25.47 6.88
CA HIS A 129 10.41 25.90 7.82
C HIS A 129 11.80 26.06 7.16
N HIS A 130 12.14 25.19 6.21
CA HIS A 130 13.43 25.27 5.51
C HIS A 130 13.54 26.53 4.65
N HIS A 131 12.46 26.97 3.99
CA HIS A 131 12.47 28.22 3.23
C HIS A 131 12.78 29.46 4.08
N HIS A 132 12.33 29.49 5.34
CA HIS A 132 12.58 30.64 6.22
C HIS A 132 13.99 30.67 6.83
N HIS A 133 14.65 29.51 7.01
CA HIS A 133 15.97 29.45 7.64
C HIS A 133 17.14 29.54 6.65
N HIS A 134 16.92 29.29 5.36
CA HIS A 134 17.99 29.29 4.36
C HIS A 134 18.61 30.68 4.13
N GLU A 135 17.95 31.78 4.50
CA GLU A 135 18.52 33.13 4.40
C GLU A 135 19.42 33.54 5.58
N ALA A 136 19.31 32.90 6.75
CA ALA A 136 19.87 33.47 7.98
C ALA A 136 21.16 32.81 8.49
N THR A 137 21.46 31.54 8.18
CA THR A 137 22.63 30.88 8.79
C THR A 137 23.07 29.64 8.01
N ARG A 138 24.02 29.84 7.08
CA ARG A 138 24.74 28.77 6.38
C ARG A 138 25.78 28.13 7.32
N GLY A 139 25.33 27.44 8.36
CA GLY A 139 26.18 26.66 9.27
C GLY A 139 26.44 25.24 8.73
N PRO A 140 27.60 24.61 9.02
CA PRO A 140 28.03 23.35 8.39
C PRO A 140 27.37 22.05 8.96
N HIS A 141 26.24 22.13 9.66
CA HIS A 141 25.60 20.97 10.29
C HIS A 141 24.10 20.86 9.93
N ALA A 142 23.80 20.72 8.64
CA ALA A 142 22.47 20.32 8.20
C ALA A 142 22.17 18.89 8.68
N ALA A 143 20.92 18.64 9.09
CA ALA A 143 20.45 17.31 9.45
C ALA A 143 20.62 16.36 8.24
N ARG A 144 21.23 15.19 8.49
CA ARG A 144 21.50 14.17 7.47
C ARG A 144 20.62 12.96 7.72
N THR A 145 20.04 12.42 6.66
CA THR A 145 19.23 11.20 6.71
C THR A 145 19.99 10.07 6.04
N PHE A 146 19.95 8.86 6.60
CA PHE A 146 20.65 7.71 6.02
C PHE A 146 19.66 6.72 5.42
N VAL A 147 19.90 6.34 4.16
CA VAL A 147 19.18 5.26 3.47
C VAL A 147 20.19 4.17 3.14
N GLY A 148 20.30 3.17 4.03
CA GLY A 148 21.34 2.15 3.94
C GLY A 148 22.74 2.75 4.13
N ARG A 149 23.51 2.86 3.04
CA ARG A 149 24.83 3.52 3.04
C ARG A 149 24.83 4.90 2.38
N LEU A 150 23.68 5.34 1.85
CA LEU A 150 23.54 6.65 1.25
C LEU A 150 23.24 7.67 2.35
N GLU A 151 24.00 8.75 2.35
CA GLU A 151 23.75 9.92 3.17
C GLU A 151 23.03 10.93 2.29
N LEU A 152 21.82 11.30 2.69
CA LEU A 152 20.97 12.27 2.02
C LEU A 152 20.94 13.54 2.84
N ASP A 153 21.04 14.68 2.18
CA ASP A 153 20.70 15.95 2.81
C ASP A 153 19.18 16.08 3.05
N ALA A 154 18.75 17.22 3.60
CA ALA A 154 17.35 17.44 3.93
C ALA A 154 16.44 17.46 2.69
N ASP A 155 16.93 18.01 1.58
CA ASP A 155 16.16 18.17 0.34
C ASP A 155 16.09 16.83 -0.39
N GLU A 156 17.21 16.12 -0.51
CA GLU A 156 17.26 14.75 -1.04
C GLU A 156 16.39 13.79 -0.23
N GLY A 157 16.43 13.91 1.11
CA GLY A 157 15.57 13.12 1.99
C GLY A 157 14.08 13.40 1.77
N ALA A 158 13.70 14.66 1.55
CA ALA A 158 12.32 15.03 1.24
C ALA A 158 11.86 14.46 -0.10
N ILE A 159 12.70 14.50 -1.14
CA ILE A 159 12.39 13.92 -2.46
C ILE A 159 12.16 12.41 -2.34
N VAL A 160 13.04 11.68 -1.64
CA VAL A 160 12.89 10.24 -1.43
C VAL A 160 11.61 9.91 -0.67
N ALA A 161 11.27 10.71 0.36
CA ALA A 161 10.04 10.55 1.12
C ALA A 161 8.78 10.76 0.24
N GLN A 162 8.78 11.81 -0.60
CA GLN A 162 7.68 12.11 -1.52
C GLN A 162 7.48 10.97 -2.52
N GLU A 163 8.54 10.50 -3.17
CA GLU A 163 8.45 9.43 -4.16
C GLU A 163 7.98 8.11 -3.53
N ALA A 164 8.47 7.79 -2.32
CA ALA A 164 7.99 6.64 -1.57
C ALA A 164 6.49 6.72 -1.26
N LEU A 165 5.99 7.90 -0.86
CA LEU A 165 4.56 8.15 -0.62
C LEU A 165 3.74 7.98 -1.89
N LYS A 166 4.18 8.54 -3.03
CA LYS A 166 3.48 8.38 -4.31
C LYS A 166 3.36 6.91 -4.69
N HIS A 167 4.48 6.20 -4.67
CA HIS A 167 4.51 4.79 -5.04
C HIS A 167 3.63 3.95 -4.11
N SER A 168 3.68 4.22 -2.80
CA SER A 168 2.80 3.58 -1.82
C SER A 168 1.31 3.84 -2.10
N LEU A 169 0.92 5.08 -2.36
CA LEU A 169 -0.47 5.44 -2.70
C LEU A 169 -0.94 4.78 -3.99
N ILE A 170 -0.10 4.72 -5.04
CA ILE A 170 -0.44 4.05 -6.30
C ILE A 170 -0.70 2.56 -6.07
N ARG A 171 0.13 1.90 -5.27
CA ARG A 171 -0.06 0.47 -4.95
C ARG A 171 -1.33 0.23 -4.13
N LEU A 172 -1.66 1.11 -3.19
CA LEU A 172 -2.91 1.04 -2.45
C LEU A 172 -4.13 1.27 -3.37
N ALA A 173 -4.01 2.10 -4.41
CA ALA A 173 -5.08 2.32 -5.37
C ALA A 173 -5.39 1.07 -6.19
N ALA A 174 -4.34 0.39 -6.67
CA ALA A 174 -4.47 -0.89 -7.35
C ALA A 174 -5.14 -1.94 -6.44
N MET A 175 -4.67 -2.06 -5.20
CA MET A 175 -5.28 -2.98 -4.23
C MET A 175 -6.75 -2.64 -3.95
N LEU A 176 -7.10 -1.35 -3.82
CA LEU A 176 -8.48 -0.92 -3.57
C LEU A 176 -9.40 -1.23 -4.77
N GLN A 177 -8.87 -1.10 -5.99
CA GLN A 177 -9.58 -1.52 -7.20
C GLN A 177 -9.83 -3.03 -7.20
N ASP A 178 -8.83 -3.85 -6.87
CA ASP A 178 -9.01 -5.30 -6.77
C ASP A 178 -10.09 -5.64 -5.71
N VAL A 179 -10.08 -4.97 -4.55
CA VAL A 179 -11.12 -5.14 -3.51
C VAL A 179 -12.52 -4.76 -4.03
N GLU A 180 -12.61 -3.70 -4.83
CA GLU A 180 -13.88 -3.30 -5.47
C GLU A 180 -14.39 -4.37 -6.43
N GLU A 181 -13.52 -4.89 -7.29
CA GLU A 181 -13.83 -5.96 -8.26
C GLU A 181 -14.29 -7.23 -7.54
N GLU A 182 -13.56 -7.70 -6.54
CA GLU A 182 -13.93 -8.88 -5.74
C GLU A 182 -15.27 -8.67 -4.99
N SER A 183 -15.49 -7.46 -4.44
CA SER A 183 -16.75 -7.14 -3.77
C SER A 183 -17.95 -7.15 -4.74
N ALA A 184 -17.74 -6.75 -6.00
CA ALA A 184 -18.77 -6.74 -7.02
C ALA A 184 -19.18 -8.17 -7.43
N LEU A 185 -18.23 -9.10 -7.48
CA LEU A 185 -18.50 -10.51 -7.77
C LEU A 185 -19.41 -11.15 -6.68
N LEU A 186 -19.20 -10.78 -5.41
CA LEU A 186 -19.98 -11.29 -4.29
C LEU A 186 -21.41 -10.73 -4.20
N ARG A 187 -21.70 -9.61 -4.86
CA ARG A 187 -23.03 -8.94 -4.80
C ARG A 187 -24.13 -9.66 -5.57
N SER A 188 -23.80 -10.68 -6.37
CA SER A 188 -24.80 -11.47 -7.09
C SER A 188 -25.67 -12.34 -6.16
N GLU A 189 -25.23 -12.57 -4.92
CA GLU A 189 -25.94 -13.31 -3.89
C GLU A 189 -26.78 -12.30 -3.06
N ALA A 190 -28.08 -12.55 -2.89
CA ALA A 190 -29.15 -11.60 -2.52
C ALA A 190 -29.06 -10.89 -1.13
N GLU A 191 -27.90 -10.88 -0.48
CA GLU A 191 -27.69 -10.30 0.85
C GLU A 191 -27.07 -8.89 0.79
N PRO A 192 -27.44 -7.98 1.73
CA PRO A 192 -26.82 -6.67 1.84
C PRO A 192 -25.32 -6.81 2.14
N HIS A 193 -24.48 -6.41 1.19
CA HIS A 193 -23.03 -6.53 1.32
C HIS A 193 -22.49 -5.54 2.38
N PRO A 194 -21.59 -5.99 3.28
CA PRO A 194 -21.06 -5.18 4.38
C PRO A 194 -20.14 -4.05 3.89
N LEU A 195 -19.42 -4.25 2.79
CA LEU A 195 -18.78 -3.16 2.05
C LEU A 195 -19.82 -2.44 1.20
N ARG A 196 -20.23 -1.24 1.62
CA ARG A 196 -21.04 -0.41 0.74
C ARG A 196 -20.12 0.21 -0.29
N GLY A 197 -20.53 0.25 -1.56
CA GLY A 197 -19.77 0.94 -2.61
C GLY A 197 -19.48 2.43 -2.31
N ARG A 198 -20.21 3.02 -1.34
CA ARG A 198 -19.90 4.34 -0.80
C ARG A 198 -18.53 4.37 -0.09
N ASP A 199 -18.20 3.34 0.67
CA ASP A 199 -16.98 3.30 1.49
C ASP A 199 -15.74 3.22 0.60
N ILE A 200 -15.77 2.35 -0.41
CA ILE A 200 -14.69 2.24 -1.42
C ILE A 200 -14.51 3.56 -2.18
N ARG A 201 -15.59 4.18 -2.63
CA ARG A 201 -15.52 5.46 -3.35
C ARG A 201 -14.93 6.59 -2.49
N ASP A 202 -15.27 6.62 -1.20
CA ASP A 202 -14.76 7.62 -0.26
C ASP A 202 -13.24 7.39 -0.01
N LEU A 203 -12.80 6.13 0.06
CA LEU A 203 -11.37 5.77 0.12
C LEU A 203 -10.62 6.17 -1.16
N THR A 204 -11.15 5.85 -2.33
CA THR A 204 -10.59 6.24 -3.64
C THR A 204 -10.45 7.76 -3.74
N THR A 205 -11.47 8.50 -3.33
CA THR A 205 -11.44 9.98 -3.31
C THR A 205 -10.34 10.50 -2.38
N ARG A 206 -10.22 9.92 -1.19
CA ARG A 206 -9.16 10.28 -0.23
C ARG A 206 -7.78 10.01 -0.82
N LEU A 207 -7.59 8.86 -1.44
CA LEU A 207 -6.32 8.46 -2.07
C LEU A 207 -5.89 9.48 -3.12
N PHE A 208 -6.77 9.83 -4.07
CA PHE A 208 -6.44 10.83 -5.10
C PHE A 208 -6.16 12.22 -4.51
N ARG A 209 -6.87 12.61 -3.44
CA ARG A 209 -6.60 13.86 -2.74
C ARG A 209 -5.20 13.85 -2.10
N LEU A 210 -4.79 12.74 -1.50
CA LEU A 210 -3.45 12.58 -0.92
C LEU A 210 -2.38 12.60 -2.01
N LEU A 211 -2.58 11.87 -3.11
CA LEU A 211 -1.65 11.87 -4.24
C LEU A 211 -1.46 13.28 -4.82
N GLY A 212 -2.56 14.02 -5.01
CA GLY A 212 -2.50 15.42 -5.42
C GLY A 212 -1.79 16.32 -4.41
N SER A 213 -1.83 15.98 -3.12
CA SER A 213 -1.12 16.72 -2.08
C SER A 213 0.38 16.46 -2.12
N VAL A 214 0.80 15.21 -2.35
CA VAL A 214 2.22 14.87 -2.55
C VAL A 214 2.78 15.56 -3.79
N ASN A 215 2.05 15.57 -4.91
CA ASN A 215 2.48 16.24 -6.15
C ASN A 215 2.69 17.75 -5.98
N ARG A 216 1.94 18.41 -5.09
CA ARG A 216 2.14 19.84 -4.81
C ARG A 216 3.42 20.12 -4.03
N LEU A 217 3.95 19.14 -3.30
CA LEU A 217 5.21 19.28 -2.56
C LEU A 217 6.43 19.31 -3.48
N GLU A 218 6.34 18.76 -4.69
CA GLU A 218 7.44 18.83 -5.66
C GLU A 218 7.58 20.19 -6.33
N THR A 219 6.46 20.92 -6.41
CA THR A 219 6.40 22.22 -7.10
C THR A 219 6.62 23.41 -6.18
N ALA A 220 6.71 23.17 -4.86
CA ALA A 220 6.86 24.18 -3.83
C ALA A 220 8.35 24.42 -3.54
#